data_AF-A0A9E4GJ30-F1
#
_entry.id   AF-A0A9E4GJ30-F1
#
_cell.length_a   1.000
_cell.length_b   1.000
_cell.length_c   1.000
_cell.angle_alpha   90.00
_cell.angle_beta   90.00
_cell.angle_gamma   90.00
#
_symmetry.space_group_name_H-M   'P 1'
#
loop_
_entity.id
_entity.type
_entity.pdbx_description
1 polymer ?
#
loop_
_entity_poly.entity_id
_entity_poly.type
_entity_poly.pdbx_seq_one_letter_code
_entity_poly.pdbx_strand_id
1 'polypeptide(L)' 'MLRLRALAAERGVSISELVRNGVDHLLSHAERGEHGGRAQRAIAAAGRFHSGRADVARRHDTYLAAAYETPEE' A
#
# COMPACT_ATOMS: atom_id res chain seq x y z
N MET A 1 -0.15 -15.54 25.72
CA MET A 1 -1.02 -15.32 26.90
C MET A 1 -0.30 -14.76 28.12
N LEU A 2 0.84 -15.31 28.58
CA LEU A 2 1.50 -14.86 29.83
C LEU A 2 1.90 -13.37 29.83
N ARG A 3 2.49 -12.88 28.73
CA ARG A 3 2.83 -11.45 28.56
C ARG A 3 1.62 -10.53 28.58
N LEU A 4 0.50 -10.97 27.99
CA LEU A 4 -0.73 -10.18 27.95
C LEU A 4 -1.40 -10.10 29.33
N ARG A 5 -1.30 -11.18 30.11
CA ARG A 5 -1.74 -11.21 31.52
C ARG A 5 -0.93 -10.26 32.39
N ALA A 6 0.39 -10.27 32.26
CA ALA A 6 1.26 -9.36 33.00
C ALA A 6 0.94 -7.89 32.66
N LEU A 7 0.79 -7.57 31.38
CA LEU A 7 0.44 -6.21 30.93
C LEU A 7 -0.97 -5.79 31.38
N ALA A 8 -1.93 -6.71 31.40
CA ALA A 8 -3.28 -6.46 31.89
C ALA A 8 -3.28 -6.14 33.39
N ALA A 9 -2.51 -6.91 34.17
CA ALA A 9 -2.36 -6.69 35.60
C ALA A 9 -1.65 -5.35 35.91
N GLU A 10 -0.58 -5.03 35.19
CA GLU A 10 0.15 -3.77 35.32
C GLU A 10 -0.75 -2.55 35.02
N ARG A 11 -1.60 -2.65 33.99
CA ARG A 11 -2.49 -1.56 33.57
C ARG A 11 -3.84 -1.54 34.29
N GLY A 12 -4.14 -2.53 35.13
CA GLY A 12 -5.42 -2.63 35.83
C GLY A 12 -6.63 -2.88 34.91
N VAL A 13 -6.42 -3.49 33.74
CA VAL A 13 -7.46 -3.75 32.74
C VAL A 13 -7.65 -5.25 32.51
N SER A 14 -8.76 -5.62 31.88
CA SER A 14 -8.97 -7.01 31.48
C SER A 14 -8.09 -7.41 30.29
N ILE A 15 -7.75 -8.71 30.19
CA ILE A 15 -7.05 -9.25 29.02
C ILE A 15 -7.86 -9.00 27.74
N SER A 16 -9.19 -9.14 27.81
CA SER A 16 -10.10 -8.92 26.70
C SER A 16 -10.04 -7.49 26.17
N GLU A 17 -9.81 -6.51 27.05
CA GLU A 17 -9.63 -5.12 26.66
C GLU A 17 -8.33 -4.90 25.89
N LEU A 18 -7.22 -5.50 26.33
CA LEU A 18 -5.96 -5.47 25.58
C LEU A 18 -6.10 -6.13 24.21
N VAL A 19 -6.84 -7.23 24.12
CA VAL A 19 -7.13 -7.90 22.84
C VAL A 19 -7.95 -6.98 21.93
N ARG A 20 -9.05 -6.39 22.42
CA ARG A 20 -9.87 -5.46 21.64
C ARG A 20 -9.05 -4.28 21.13
N ASN A 21 -8.32 -3.60 22.02
CA ASN A 21 -7.49 -2.45 21.63
C ASN A 21 -6.40 -2.84 20.62
N GLY A 22 -5.80 -4.01 20.76
CA GLY A 22 -4.80 -4.51 19.80
C GLY A 22 -5.39 -4.80 18.42
N VAL A 23 -6.58 -5.42 18.39
CA VAL A 23 -7.31 -5.70 17.14
C VAL A 23 -7.78 -4.40 16.49
N ASP A 24 -8.38 -3.48 17.25
CA ASP A 24 -8.83 -2.18 16.74
C ASP A 24 -7.66 -1.37 16.15
N HIS A 25 -6.52 -1.37 16.84
CA HIS A 25 -5.31 -0.74 16.32
C HIS A 25 -4.89 -1.38 14.98
N LEU A 26 -4.82 -2.71 14.89
CA LEU A 26 -4.46 -3.42 13.67
C LEU A 26 -5.41 -3.11 12.51
N LEU A 27 -6.72 -3.12 12.76
CA LEU A 27 -7.76 -2.82 11.77
C LEU A 27 -7.68 -1.35 11.32
N SER A 28 -7.47 -0.41 12.25
CA SER A 28 -7.31 1.01 11.91
C SER A 28 -6.10 1.28 11.02
N HIS A 29 -5.03 0.48 11.15
CA HIS A 29 -3.85 0.57 10.27
C HIS A 29 -4.08 -0.12 8.93
N ALA A 30 -4.81 -1.23 8.88
CA ALA A 30 -5.19 -1.90 7.64
C ALA A 30 -6.06 -1.00 6.75
N GLU A 31 -7.06 -0.31 7.34
CA GLU A 31 -7.93 0.62 6.62
C GLU A 31 -7.17 1.85 6.09
N ARG A 32 -6.22 2.37 6.87
CA ARG A 32 -5.37 3.52 6.47
C ARG A 32 -4.31 3.15 5.44
N GLY A 33 -3.76 1.93 5.51
CA GLY A 33 -2.63 1.48 4.70
C GLY A 33 -3.00 1.11 3.26
N GLU A 34 -4.12 0.40 3.05
CA GLU A 34 -4.44 -0.16 1.74
C GLU A 34 -5.39 0.69 0.89
N HIS A 35 -6.39 1.33 1.51
CA HIS A 35 -7.45 2.03 0.77
C HIS A 35 -7.39 3.54 0.92
N GLY A 36 -7.22 4.06 2.14
CA GLY A 36 -7.32 5.50 2.42
C GLY A 36 -6.27 6.36 1.71
N GLY A 37 -5.01 5.91 1.67
CA GLY A 37 -3.92 6.67 1.06
C GLY A 37 -3.62 6.34 -0.40
N ARG A 38 -4.01 5.15 -0.87
CA ARG A 38 -3.62 4.65 -2.20
C ARG A 38 -4.29 5.44 -3.32
N ALA A 39 -5.60 5.69 -3.19
CA ALA A 39 -6.35 6.49 -4.16
C ALA A 39 -5.81 7.93 -4.23
N GLN A 40 -5.60 8.57 -3.08
CA GLN A 40 -5.06 9.94 -3.01
C GLN A 40 -3.68 10.04 -3.66
N ARG A 41 -2.78 9.08 -3.40
CA ARG A 41 -1.45 9.03 -4.02
C ARG A 41 -1.52 8.78 -5.52
N ALA A 42 -2.43 7.92 -5.98
CA ALA A 42 -2.62 7.65 -7.40
C ALA A 42 -3.12 8.91 -8.15
N ILE A 43 -4.09 9.62 -7.56
CA ILE A 43 -4.59 10.90 -8.10
C ILE A 43 -3.45 11.94 -8.15
N ALA A 44 -2.66 12.06 -7.09
CA ALA A 44 -1.53 13.00 -7.06
C ALA A 44 -0.41 12.66 -8.06
N ALA A 45 -0.30 11.39 -8.47
CA ALA A 45 0.66 10.95 -9.48
C ALA A 45 0.15 11.15 -10.92
N ALA A 46 -1.18 11.19 -11.12
CA ALA A 46 -1.76 11.37 -12.44
C ALA A 46 -1.35 12.74 -13.04
N GLY A 47 -0.88 12.73 -14.29
CA GLY A 47 -0.43 13.94 -14.99
C GLY A 47 0.95 14.47 -14.59
N ARG A 48 1.59 13.91 -13.56
CA ARG A 48 2.95 14.31 -13.14
C ARG A 48 4.04 13.89 -14.12
N PHE A 49 3.77 12.89 -14.95
CA PHE A 49 4.74 12.32 -15.89
C PHE A 49 4.21 12.42 -17.31
N HIS A 50 5.09 12.75 -18.25
CA HIS A 50 4.76 12.85 -19.68
C HIS A 50 5.89 12.21 -20.50
N SER A 51 5.54 11.26 -21.36
CA SER A 51 6.47 10.50 -22.20
C SER A 51 6.84 11.18 -23.52
N GLY A 52 6.33 12.40 -23.78
CA GLY A 52 6.47 13.07 -25.08
C GLY A 52 5.57 12.51 -26.18
N ARG A 53 4.82 11.43 -25.91
CA ARG A 53 4.09 10.64 -26.91
C ARG A 53 2.62 10.53 -26.52
N ALA A 54 1.73 10.86 -27.45
CA ALA A 54 0.28 10.84 -27.22
C ALA A 54 -0.37 9.46 -27.44
N ASP A 55 0.32 8.53 -28.11
CA ASP A 55 -0.23 7.25 -28.55
C ASP A 55 0.33 6.03 -27.82
N VAL A 56 1.07 6.23 -26.71
CA VAL A 56 1.70 5.15 -25.93
C VAL A 56 0.68 4.10 -25.48
N ALA A 57 -0.49 4.52 -25.01
CA ALA A 57 -1.53 3.59 -24.58
C ALA A 57 -2.05 2.70 -25.73
N ARG A 58 -2.04 3.20 -26.97
CA ARG A 58 -2.53 2.48 -28.15
C ARG A 58 -1.47 1.57 -28.78
N ARG A 59 -0.20 1.94 -28.67
CA ARG A 59 0.93 1.27 -29.33
C ARG A 59 1.93 0.71 -28.33
N HIS A 60 1.47 0.35 -27.14
CA HIS A 60 2.34 -0.08 -26.04
C HIS A 60 3.26 -1.23 -26.46
N ASP A 61 2.76 -2.21 -27.22
CA ASP A 61 3.55 -3.35 -27.66
C ASP A 61 4.63 -2.98 -28.66
N THR A 62 4.34 -2.05 -29.58
CA THR A 62 5.35 -1.54 -30.51
C THR A 62 6.48 -0.82 -29.77
N TYR A 63 6.13 0.02 -28.80
CA TYR A 63 7.12 0.72 -27.98
C TYR A 63 7.91 -0.24 -27.09
N LEU A 64 7.26 -1.28 -26.58
CA LEU A 64 7.91 -2.32 -25.79
C LEU A 64 8.90 -3.11 -26.65
N ALA A 65 8.48 -3.58 -27.82
CA ALA A 65 9.33 -4.31 -28.75
C ALA A 65 10.56 -3.48 -29.15
N ALA A 66 10.36 -2.22 -29.55
CA ALA A 66 11.46 -1.33 -29.92
C ALA A 66 12.44 -1.04 -28.77
N ALA A 67 11.99 -1.09 -27.50
CA ALA A 67 12.87 -0.88 -26.35
C ALA A 67 13.74 -2.11 -26.00
N TYR A 68 13.34 -3.30 -26.44
CA TYR A 68 14.01 -4.57 -26.16
C TYR A 68 14.60 -5.24 -27.40
N GLU A 69 14.42 -4.66 -28.59
CA GLU A 69 15.18 -5.03 -29.78
C GLU A 69 16.67 -4.76 -29.50
N THR A 70 17.41 -5.84 -29.34
CA THR A 70 18.86 -5.80 -29.18
C THR A 70 19.45 -5.49 -30.56
N PRO A 71 20.39 -4.55 -30.72
CA PRO A 71 21.03 -4.35 -32.01
C PRO A 71 21.73 -5.65 -32.40
N GLU A 72 21.37 -6.23 -33.54
CA GLU A 72 22.10 -7.32 -34.15
C GLU A 72 23.47 -6.77 -34.61
N GLU A 73 24.56 -7.28 -34.02
CA GLU A 73 25.95 -6.99 -34.39
C GLU A 73 26.34 -7.61 -35.74
#